data_AF-A0A285NLP5-F1
#
_entry.id   AF-A0A285NLP5-F1
#
_cell.length_a   1.000
_cell.length_b   1.000
_cell.length_c   1.000
_cell.angle_alpha   90.00
_cell.angle_beta   90.00
_cell.angle_gamma   90.00
#
_symmetry.space_group_name_H-M   'P 1'
#
loop_
_entity.id
_entity.type
_entity.pdbx_description
1 polymer ?
#
loop_
_entity_poly.entity_id
_entity_poly.type
_entity_poly.pdbx_seq_one_letter_code
_entity_poly.pdbx_strand_id
1 'polypeptide(L)'
;MSNTIFSLSMIEAKNILNQVGETLKKDLFIPFFKSIKDEYRLGVIQEKTPKIFAKKINTIDDLNEFPSTSAGLYVILTDYKKGYVENPCDLKIKELENVKAIYRGQASDVRLRLKSHLFHELYEQERIKDINNGNIRHDNYIVCMKLVDRKEEGINLHRDKELKKANWYVIYHGLRESNRYIRENAEEAFDLVFHKPICSNEKVKVVAQLK
;
A
#
# COMPACT_ATOMS: atom_id res chain seq x y z
N MET A 1 -44.04 -18.63 10.86
CA MET A 1 -42.78 -18.85 10.11
C MET A 1 -41.65 -18.71 11.10
N SER A 2 -40.96 -19.81 11.42
CA SER A 2 -39.83 -19.81 12.36
C SER A 2 -38.60 -19.28 11.62
N ASN A 3 -38.06 -18.13 12.06
CA ASN A 3 -36.76 -17.66 11.60
C ASN A 3 -35.69 -18.52 12.29
N THR A 4 -35.25 -19.58 11.62
CA THR A 4 -34.09 -20.36 12.06
C THR A 4 -32.84 -19.52 11.85
N ILE A 5 -32.32 -18.93 12.93
CA ILE A 5 -31.00 -18.32 12.94
C ILE A 5 -29.99 -19.46 12.98
N PHE A 6 -29.34 -19.73 11.85
CA PHE A 6 -28.17 -20.60 11.82
C PHE A 6 -27.02 -19.87 12.51
N SER A 7 -26.63 -20.32 13.71
CA SER A 7 -25.44 -19.82 14.40
C SER A 7 -24.22 -20.58 13.87
N LEU A 8 -23.35 -19.90 13.12
CA LEU A 8 -22.02 -20.40 12.79
C LEU A 8 -21.11 -20.32 14.02
N SER A 9 -20.32 -21.37 14.27
CA SER A 9 -19.22 -21.26 15.23
C SER A 9 -18.14 -20.31 14.70
N MET A 10 -17.36 -19.72 15.61
CA MET A 10 -16.22 -18.86 15.22
C MET A 10 -15.17 -19.60 14.38
N ILE A 11 -15.05 -20.91 14.56
CA ILE A 11 -14.13 -21.76 13.80
C ILE A 11 -14.61 -21.89 12.35
N GLU A 12 -15.89 -22.18 12.16
CA GLU A 12 -16.50 -22.29 10.83
C GLU A 12 -16.45 -20.95 10.09
N ALA A 13 -16.78 -19.85 10.77
CA ALA A 13 -16.69 -18.51 10.20
C ALA A 13 -15.25 -18.18 9.75
N LYS A 14 -14.24 -18.53 10.55
CA LYS A 14 -12.83 -18.34 10.19
C LYS A 14 -12.43 -19.19 8.97
N ASN A 15 -12.88 -20.44 8.90
CA ASN A 15 -12.60 -21.32 7.77
C ASN A 15 -13.22 -20.80 6.48
N ILE A 16 -14.48 -20.35 6.53
CA ILE A 16 -15.16 -19.73 5.38
C ILE A 16 -14.39 -18.49 4.92
N LEU A 17 -14.01 -17.60 5.84
CA LEU A 17 -13.23 -16.41 5.49
C LEU A 17 -11.93 -16.81 4.80
N ASN A 18 -11.15 -17.73 5.36
CA ASN A 18 -9.91 -18.20 4.75
C ASN A 18 -10.12 -18.76 3.34
N GLN A 19 -11.17 -19.56 3.12
CA GLN A 19 -11.52 -20.07 1.79
C GLN A 19 -11.84 -18.93 0.82
N VAL A 20 -12.64 -17.95 1.24
CA VAL A 20 -12.95 -16.76 0.45
C VAL A 20 -11.68 -15.98 0.10
N GLY A 21 -10.76 -15.80 1.05
CA GLY A 21 -9.47 -15.16 0.80
C GLY A 21 -8.62 -15.90 -0.24
N GLU A 22 -8.52 -17.22 -0.12
CA GLU A 22 -7.80 -18.05 -1.10
C GLU A 22 -8.42 -17.94 -2.49
N THR A 23 -9.75 -17.94 -2.59
CA THR A 23 -10.49 -17.71 -3.85
C THR A 23 -10.20 -16.31 -4.40
N LEU A 24 -10.29 -15.26 -3.59
CA LEU A 24 -9.97 -13.88 -4.00
C LEU A 24 -8.53 -13.77 -4.55
N LYS A 25 -7.56 -14.43 -3.90
CA LYS A 25 -6.19 -14.43 -4.37
C LYS A 25 -6.04 -15.19 -5.69
N LYS A 26 -6.51 -16.43 -5.75
CA LYS A 26 -6.28 -17.34 -6.89
C LYS A 26 -7.06 -16.96 -8.14
N ASP A 27 -8.29 -16.53 -7.97
CA ASP A 27 -9.23 -16.37 -9.08
C ASP A 27 -9.34 -14.92 -9.55
N LEU A 28 -8.98 -13.95 -8.70
CA LEU A 28 -9.07 -12.53 -9.03
C LEU A 28 -7.70 -11.85 -9.06
N PHE A 29 -7.00 -11.75 -7.92
CA PHE A 29 -5.83 -10.87 -7.82
C PHE A 29 -4.58 -11.41 -8.51
N ILE A 30 -4.24 -12.70 -8.35
CA ILE A 30 -3.07 -13.29 -9.01
C ILE A 30 -3.20 -13.24 -10.54
N PRO A 31 -4.33 -13.65 -11.16
CA PRO A 31 -4.52 -13.55 -12.60
C PRO A 31 -4.42 -12.10 -13.07
N PHE A 32 -5.04 -11.16 -12.36
CA PHE A 32 -4.96 -9.74 -12.66
C PHE A 32 -3.52 -9.21 -12.61
N PHE A 33 -2.76 -9.47 -11.55
CA PHE A 33 -1.37 -9.01 -11.45
C PHE A 33 -0.47 -9.64 -12.51
N LYS A 34 -0.69 -10.92 -12.85
CA LYS A 34 0.01 -11.58 -13.95
C LYS A 34 -0.32 -10.94 -15.30
N SER A 35 -1.59 -10.58 -15.56
CA SER A 35 -1.99 -9.99 -16.84
C SER A 35 -1.39 -8.62 -17.06
N ILE A 36 -1.13 -7.84 -16.00
CA ILE A 36 -0.57 -6.48 -16.10
C ILE A 36 0.91 -6.38 -15.77
N LYS A 37 1.59 -7.50 -15.47
CA LYS A 37 2.99 -7.53 -14.99
C LYS A 37 3.94 -6.72 -15.86
N ASP A 38 3.76 -6.79 -17.19
CA ASP A 38 4.59 -6.09 -18.17
C ASP A 38 3.92 -4.84 -18.77
N GLU A 39 2.75 -4.47 -18.25
CA GLU A 39 1.88 -3.41 -18.79
C GLU A 39 1.90 -2.11 -17.99
N TYR A 40 2.61 -2.05 -16.86
CA TYR A 40 2.73 -0.79 -16.11
C TYR A 40 3.42 0.29 -16.94
N ARG A 41 2.73 1.42 -17.10
CA ARG A 41 3.15 2.63 -17.84
C ARG A 41 2.85 3.87 -17.00
N LEU A 42 3.61 4.94 -17.21
CA LEU A 42 3.32 6.23 -16.56
C LEU A 42 2.05 6.88 -17.12
N GLY A 43 1.26 7.51 -16.24
CA GLY A 43 0.13 8.36 -16.63
C GLY A 43 -1.10 7.63 -17.20
N VAL A 44 -1.06 6.31 -17.36
CA VAL A 44 -2.22 5.54 -17.80
C VAL A 44 -3.23 5.48 -16.66
N ILE A 45 -4.32 6.22 -16.77
CA ILE A 45 -5.51 6.08 -15.94
C ILE A 45 -6.49 5.21 -16.72
N GLN A 46 -6.61 3.92 -16.38
CA GLN A 46 -7.67 3.10 -16.99
C GLN A 46 -9.02 3.47 -16.35
N GLU A 47 -9.84 4.23 -17.08
CA GLU A 47 -11.04 4.87 -16.54
C GLU A 47 -12.21 3.91 -16.23
N LYS A 48 -12.17 2.65 -16.67
CA LYS A 48 -13.34 1.76 -16.62
C LYS A 48 -13.36 0.70 -15.51
N THR A 49 -12.52 0.81 -14.47
CA THR A 49 -12.31 -0.09 -13.30
C THR A 49 -11.09 -1.00 -13.40
N PRO A 50 -10.39 -1.30 -12.28
CA PRO A 50 -10.02 -0.36 -11.22
C PRO A 50 -9.08 0.73 -11.78
N LYS A 51 -9.12 1.95 -11.24
CA LYS A 51 -8.17 3.01 -11.64
C LYS A 51 -6.76 2.57 -11.25
N ILE A 52 -6.07 1.92 -12.16
CA ILE A 52 -4.63 1.71 -12.08
C ILE A 52 -4.00 2.94 -12.70
N PHE A 53 -3.06 3.55 -12.00
CA PHE A 53 -2.18 4.54 -12.61
C PHE A 53 -0.83 4.58 -11.90
N ALA A 54 0.19 5.01 -12.63
CA ALA A 54 1.52 5.27 -12.09
C ALA A 54 1.84 6.76 -12.22
N LYS A 55 2.26 7.39 -11.13
CA LYS A 55 2.54 8.82 -11.05
C LYS A 55 3.89 9.10 -10.40
N LYS A 56 4.63 10.07 -10.95
CA LYS A 56 5.84 10.61 -10.32
C LYS A 56 5.47 11.53 -9.17
N ILE A 57 6.14 11.40 -8.03
CA ILE A 57 5.95 12.22 -6.84
C ILE A 57 7.22 13.04 -6.59
N ASN A 58 7.10 14.36 -6.62
CA ASN A 58 8.16 15.32 -6.33
C ASN A 58 7.79 16.21 -5.14
N THR A 59 6.52 16.60 -5.05
CA THR A 59 5.99 17.48 -4.01
C THR A 59 4.77 16.85 -3.34
N ILE A 60 4.35 17.45 -2.22
CA ILE A 60 3.13 17.01 -1.53
C ILE A 60 1.87 17.22 -2.38
N ASP A 61 1.87 18.23 -3.26
CA ASP A 61 0.73 18.55 -4.11
C ASP A 61 0.48 17.48 -5.17
N ASP A 62 1.51 16.72 -5.57
CA ASP A 62 1.34 15.56 -6.46
C ASP A 62 0.40 14.50 -5.84
N LEU A 63 0.24 14.48 -4.51
CA LEU A 63 -0.72 13.60 -3.84
C LEU A 63 -2.19 13.99 -4.11
N ASN A 64 -2.46 15.19 -4.62
CA ASN A 64 -3.83 15.64 -4.95
C ASN A 64 -4.39 14.93 -6.19
N GLU A 65 -3.54 14.30 -7.00
CA GLU A 65 -3.95 13.51 -8.16
C GLU A 65 -4.50 12.13 -7.77
N PHE A 66 -4.27 11.70 -6.53
CA PHE A 66 -4.89 10.50 -5.97
C PHE A 66 -6.32 10.84 -5.54
N PRO A 67 -7.34 10.04 -5.91
CA PRO A 67 -8.71 10.33 -5.54
C PRO A 67 -8.84 10.51 -4.03
N SER A 68 -9.62 11.51 -3.59
CA SER A 68 -10.04 11.58 -2.19
C SER A 68 -10.76 10.27 -1.80
N THR A 69 -10.50 9.77 -0.59
CA THR A 69 -11.04 8.50 -0.07
C THR A 69 -10.78 7.28 -0.97
N SER A 70 -9.58 7.22 -1.56
CA SER A 70 -9.11 6.11 -2.37
C SER A 70 -8.71 4.91 -1.53
N ALA A 71 -9.64 3.99 -1.30
CA ALA A 71 -9.30 2.66 -0.81
C ALA A 71 -8.56 1.88 -1.91
N GLY A 72 -7.44 1.25 -1.57
CA GLY A 72 -6.66 0.55 -2.58
C GLY A 72 -5.34 -0.03 -2.10
N LEU A 73 -4.64 -0.63 -3.04
CA LEU A 73 -3.24 -1.03 -2.94
C LEU A 73 -2.39 0.07 -3.59
N TYR A 74 -1.24 0.38 -3.00
CA TYR A 74 -0.24 1.27 -3.60
C TYR A 74 1.14 0.62 -3.52
N VAL A 75 1.98 0.96 -4.50
CA VAL A 75 3.36 0.51 -4.59
C VAL A 75 4.24 1.73 -4.83
N ILE A 76 5.24 1.93 -3.98
CA ILE A 76 6.22 3.00 -4.08
C ILE A 76 7.45 2.44 -4.78
N LEU A 77 7.86 3.13 -5.84
CA LEU A 77 9.03 2.79 -6.64
C LEU A 77 10.02 3.95 -6.63
N THR A 78 11.31 3.63 -6.68
CA THR A 78 12.36 4.63 -6.76
C THR A 78 13.63 4.06 -7.40
N ASP A 79 14.49 4.94 -7.89
CA ASP A 79 15.88 4.65 -8.26
C ASP A 79 16.86 4.92 -7.09
N TYR A 80 16.36 5.28 -5.91
CA TYR A 80 17.16 5.40 -4.69
C TYR A 80 17.64 4.02 -4.21
N LYS A 81 18.94 3.74 -4.32
CA LYS A 81 19.55 2.41 -4.06
C LYS A 81 20.37 2.31 -2.76
N LYS A 82 20.46 3.37 -1.96
CA LYS A 82 21.34 3.36 -0.78
C LYS A 82 20.80 2.39 0.27
N GLY A 83 21.70 1.56 0.81
CA GLY A 83 21.39 0.67 1.92
C GLY A 83 20.89 -0.72 1.57
N TYR A 84 20.57 -1.03 0.31
CA TYR A 84 20.14 -2.38 -0.05
C TYR A 84 20.90 -2.95 -1.25
N VAL A 85 21.43 -4.17 -1.06
CA VAL A 85 22.24 -4.88 -2.07
C VAL A 85 21.34 -5.58 -3.08
N GLU A 86 20.24 -6.17 -2.60
CA GLU A 86 19.28 -6.90 -3.43
C GLU A 86 17.86 -6.50 -3.05
N ASN A 87 17.02 -6.24 -4.06
CA ASN A 87 15.58 -6.06 -3.88
C ASN A 87 14.87 -7.16 -4.66
N PRO A 88 14.26 -8.15 -3.96
CA PRO A 88 13.67 -9.32 -4.60
C PRO A 88 12.42 -8.97 -5.41
N CYS A 89 11.85 -7.78 -5.23
CA CYS A 89 10.67 -7.39 -5.98
C CYS A 89 10.99 -7.19 -7.48
N ASP A 90 10.18 -7.84 -8.31
CA ASP A 90 10.30 -7.85 -9.76
C ASP A 90 9.50 -6.74 -10.45
N LEU A 91 8.61 -6.05 -9.72
CA LEU A 91 7.79 -5.00 -10.30
C LEU A 91 8.65 -3.81 -10.76
N LYS A 92 8.45 -3.43 -12.02
CA LYS A 92 9.07 -2.27 -12.69
C LYS A 92 8.04 -1.56 -13.57
N ILE A 93 8.30 -0.31 -13.90
CA ILE A 93 7.56 0.43 -14.94
C ILE A 93 8.41 0.36 -16.21
N LYS A 94 7.83 -0.05 -17.34
CA LYS A 94 8.59 -0.43 -18.55
C LYS A 94 9.49 0.68 -19.09
N GLU A 95 9.05 1.92 -18.99
CA GLU A 95 9.77 3.09 -19.51
C GLU A 95 10.79 3.66 -18.51
N LEU A 96 10.85 3.12 -17.30
CA LEU A 96 11.73 3.62 -16.23
C LEU A 96 12.85 2.64 -15.95
N GLU A 97 13.96 2.86 -16.63
CA GLU A 97 15.20 2.16 -16.33
C GLU A 97 15.66 2.51 -14.91
N ASN A 98 16.18 1.52 -14.17
CA ASN A 98 16.70 1.65 -12.80
C ASN A 98 15.70 1.95 -11.68
N VAL A 99 14.41 2.16 -11.97
CA VAL A 99 13.36 2.31 -10.95
C VAL A 99 12.82 0.95 -10.55
N LYS A 100 12.77 0.68 -9.23
CA LYS A 100 12.29 -0.59 -8.67
C LYS A 100 11.25 -0.32 -7.58
N ALA A 101 10.26 -1.21 -7.46
CA ALA A 101 9.33 -1.20 -6.34
C ALA A 101 10.07 -1.51 -5.03
N ILE A 102 10.05 -0.59 -4.07
CA ILE A 102 10.73 -0.77 -2.77
C ILE A 102 9.74 -0.94 -1.62
N TYR A 103 8.49 -0.53 -1.80
CA TYR A 103 7.45 -0.67 -0.78
C TYR A 103 6.10 -0.90 -1.45
N ARG A 104 5.27 -1.71 -0.81
CA ARG A 104 3.85 -1.90 -1.12
C ARG A 104 3.06 -1.84 0.17
N GLY A 105 1.81 -1.41 0.08
CA GLY A 105 0.85 -1.48 1.18
C GLY A 105 -0.56 -1.16 0.71
N GLN A 106 -1.53 -1.33 1.61
CA GLN A 106 -2.93 -0.98 1.37
C GLN A 106 -3.46 0.02 2.39
N ALA A 107 -4.50 0.75 2.02
CA ALA A 107 -5.18 1.70 2.90
C ALA A 107 -6.65 1.91 2.50
N SER A 108 -7.47 2.35 3.46
CA SER A 108 -8.78 2.98 3.25
C SER A 108 -8.65 4.37 2.62
N ASP A 109 -7.56 5.08 2.96
CA ASP A 109 -7.18 6.37 2.37
C ASP A 109 -5.71 6.30 1.91
N VAL A 110 -5.51 5.94 0.64
CA VAL A 110 -4.16 5.84 0.05
C VAL A 110 -3.46 7.20 0.02
N ARG A 111 -4.18 8.30 -0.21
CA ARG A 111 -3.56 9.64 -0.23
C ARG A 111 -2.96 9.99 1.14
N LEU A 112 -3.74 9.80 2.21
CA LEU A 112 -3.25 10.01 3.57
C LEU A 112 -2.10 9.07 3.92
N ARG A 113 -2.19 7.81 3.47
CA ARG A 113 -1.16 6.81 3.71
C ARG A 113 0.16 7.15 3.00
N LEU A 114 0.12 7.50 1.72
CA LEU A 114 1.28 7.97 0.97
C LEU A 114 1.91 9.21 1.62
N LYS A 115 1.10 10.13 2.14
CA LYS A 115 1.60 11.28 2.90
C LYS A 115 2.40 10.85 4.12
N SER A 116 1.89 9.92 4.93
CA SER A 116 2.62 9.39 6.10
C SER A 116 3.94 8.70 5.73
N HIS A 117 4.02 8.13 4.52
CA HIS A 117 5.24 7.51 3.99
C HIS A 117 6.25 8.51 3.43
N LEU A 118 5.82 9.42 2.55
CA LEU A 118 6.71 10.23 1.71
C LEU A 118 6.93 11.66 2.23
N PHE A 119 6.05 12.12 3.13
CA PHE A 119 6.05 13.46 3.71
C PHE A 119 5.73 13.37 5.22
N HIS A 120 6.44 12.48 5.92
CA HIS A 120 6.12 12.06 7.28
C HIS A 120 6.01 13.22 8.28
N GLU A 121 6.91 14.20 8.23
CA GLU A 121 6.87 15.37 9.12
C GLU A 121 5.59 16.20 8.93
N LEU A 122 5.20 16.45 7.68
CA LEU A 122 3.97 17.20 7.38
C LEU A 122 2.73 16.41 7.81
N TYR A 123 2.76 15.08 7.67
CA TYR A 123 1.72 14.20 8.20
C TYR A 123 1.61 14.30 9.72
N GLU A 124 2.73 14.19 10.44
CA GLU A 124 2.74 14.23 11.90
C GLU A 124 2.28 15.58 12.46
N GLN A 125 2.68 16.69 11.83
CA GLN A 125 2.21 18.03 12.21
C GLN A 125 0.69 18.14 12.11
N GLU A 126 0.10 17.63 11.03
CA GLU A 126 -1.36 17.61 10.85
C GLU A 126 -2.05 16.66 11.84
N ARG A 127 -1.47 15.48 12.06
CA ARG A 127 -1.98 14.49 13.01
C ARG A 127 -2.05 15.06 14.42
N ILE A 128 -0.98 15.73 14.88
CA ILE A 128 -0.92 16.37 16.19
C ILE A 128 -1.96 17.49 16.28
N LYS A 129 -2.08 18.32 15.24
CA LYS A 129 -3.10 19.39 15.19
C LYS A 129 -4.52 18.82 15.27
N ASP A 130 -4.81 17.76 14.53
CA ASP A 130 -6.12 17.10 14.55
C ASP A 130 -6.44 16.52 15.93
N ILE A 131 -5.47 15.85 16.57
CA ILE A 131 -5.61 15.35 17.94
C ILE A 131 -5.90 16.47 18.93
N ASN A 132 -5.15 17.58 18.86
CA ASN A 132 -5.34 18.73 19.74
C ASN A 132 -6.71 19.40 19.57
N ASN A 133 -7.30 19.29 18.37
CA ASN A 133 -8.63 19.82 18.06
C ASN A 133 -9.76 18.82 18.34
N GLY A 134 -9.47 17.64 18.92
CA GLY A 134 -10.46 16.59 19.18
C GLY A 134 -10.89 15.79 17.94
N ASN A 135 -10.26 16.02 16.79
CA ASN A 135 -10.55 15.33 15.53
C ASN A 135 -9.73 14.04 15.43
N ILE A 136 -10.08 13.01 16.21
CA ILE A 136 -9.38 11.72 16.15
C ILE A 136 -9.84 10.98 14.88
N ARG A 137 -8.98 10.95 13.86
CA ARG A 137 -9.20 10.11 12.68
C ARG A 137 -9.06 8.63 13.06
N HIS A 138 -9.94 7.78 12.52
CA HIS A 138 -9.82 6.33 12.65
C HIS A 138 -8.51 5.77 12.06
N ASP A 139 -7.93 6.48 11.08
CA ASP A 139 -6.76 6.06 10.30
C ASP A 139 -5.46 6.77 10.75
N ASN A 140 -5.22 6.84 12.06
CA ASN A 140 -3.95 7.32 12.60
C ASN A 140 -2.85 6.28 12.36
N TYR A 141 -2.05 6.53 11.33
CA TYR A 141 -0.98 5.66 10.87
C TYR A 141 0.26 5.82 11.74
N ILE A 142 0.52 4.83 12.60
CA ILE A 142 1.67 4.83 13.51
C ILE A 142 2.90 4.17 12.87
N VAL A 143 2.70 3.31 11.85
CA VAL A 143 3.77 2.55 11.20
C VAL A 143 3.96 3.08 9.80
N CYS A 144 5.16 3.54 9.45
CA CYS A 144 5.48 4.00 8.10
C CYS A 144 6.56 3.14 7.42
N MET A 145 6.85 3.49 6.16
CA MET A 145 7.86 2.83 5.34
C MET A 145 9.20 3.21 5.93
N LYS A 146 10.13 2.27 6.03
CA LYS A 146 11.47 2.53 6.54
C LYS A 146 12.49 2.13 5.48
N LEU A 147 13.35 3.06 5.10
CA LEU A 147 14.47 2.77 4.21
C LEU A 147 15.54 1.97 4.94
N VAL A 148 16.21 1.05 4.25
CA VAL A 148 17.14 0.09 4.87
C VAL A 148 18.35 0.79 5.52
N ASP A 149 18.83 1.87 4.93
CA ASP A 149 19.93 2.69 5.46
C ASP A 149 19.50 3.70 6.54
N ARG A 150 18.22 3.72 6.91
CA ARG A 150 17.67 4.72 7.84
C ARG A 150 17.01 4.06 9.05
N LYS A 151 17.10 4.74 10.20
CA LYS A 151 16.45 4.31 11.44
C LYS A 151 15.02 4.84 11.58
N GLU A 152 14.74 5.98 10.96
CA GLU A 152 13.47 6.69 11.05
C GLU A 152 12.35 5.99 10.25
N GLU A 153 11.12 6.10 10.74
CA GLU A 153 9.94 5.70 9.98
C GLU A 153 9.47 6.86 9.08
N GLY A 154 9.02 6.52 7.88
CA GLY A 154 8.70 7.49 6.86
C GLY A 154 9.93 8.20 6.31
N ILE A 155 9.71 8.95 5.23
CA ILE A 155 10.70 9.83 4.63
C ILE A 155 10.09 11.21 4.39
N ASN A 156 10.94 12.17 4.02
CA ASN A 156 10.54 13.55 3.82
C ASN A 156 11.10 14.10 2.50
N LEU A 157 10.41 13.80 1.39
CA LEU A 157 10.81 14.23 0.05
C LEU A 157 10.87 15.75 -0.10
N HIS A 158 10.16 16.52 0.73
CA HIS A 158 10.17 17.98 0.63
C HIS A 158 11.48 18.62 1.12
N ARG A 159 12.17 18.01 2.10
CA ARG A 159 13.35 18.60 2.77
C ARG A 159 14.65 17.84 2.55
N ASP A 160 14.60 16.53 2.32
CA ASP A 160 15.79 15.69 2.22
C ASP A 160 16.47 15.86 0.84
N LYS A 161 17.63 16.51 0.81
CA LYS A 161 18.38 16.79 -0.42
C LYS A 161 18.84 15.53 -1.17
N GLU A 162 19.08 14.42 -0.46
CA GLU A 162 19.52 13.17 -1.09
C GLU A 162 18.33 12.48 -1.74
N LEU A 163 17.22 12.35 -1.01
CA LEU A 163 16.00 11.72 -1.52
C LEU A 163 15.38 12.51 -2.68
N LYS A 164 15.49 13.84 -2.67
CA LYS A 164 15.01 14.71 -3.76
C LYS A 164 15.73 14.52 -5.09
N LYS A 165 16.96 14.00 -5.08
CA LYS A 165 17.72 13.72 -6.31
C LYS A 165 17.27 12.42 -6.97
N ALA A 166 16.71 11.51 -6.19
CA ALA A 166 16.12 10.28 -6.69
C ALA A 166 14.73 10.55 -7.28
N ASN A 167 14.33 9.71 -8.23
CA ASN A 167 13.00 9.70 -8.79
C ASN A 167 12.10 8.81 -7.93
N TRP A 168 10.93 9.33 -7.56
CA TRP A 168 9.93 8.61 -6.77
C TRP A 168 8.65 8.48 -7.57
N TYR A 169 8.09 7.28 -7.58
CA TYR A 169 6.87 6.96 -8.28
C TYR A 169 5.93 6.17 -7.37
N VAL A 170 4.65 6.30 -7.63
CA VAL A 170 3.63 5.50 -6.98
C VAL A 170 2.73 4.89 -8.04
N ILE A 171 2.58 3.58 -7.98
CA ILE A 171 1.51 2.86 -8.65
C ILE A 171 0.35 2.76 -7.66
N TYR A 172 -0.84 3.14 -8.08
CA TYR A 172 -2.07 2.96 -7.32
C TYR A 172 -2.98 1.98 -8.04
N HIS A 173 -3.54 1.04 -7.28
CA HIS A 173 -4.59 0.12 -7.68
C HIS A 173 -5.85 0.45 -6.88
N GLY A 174 -6.81 1.10 -7.52
CA GLY A 174 -8.05 1.48 -6.85
C GLY A 174 -8.94 0.28 -6.54
N LEU A 175 -9.14 -0.01 -5.25
CA LEU A 175 -10.07 -1.03 -4.77
C LEU A 175 -11.23 -0.32 -4.05
N ARG A 176 -11.99 0.48 -4.81
CA ARG A 176 -13.16 1.19 -4.27
C ARG A 176 -14.12 0.21 -3.63
N GLU A 177 -14.74 0.61 -2.54
CA GLU A 177 -15.72 -0.21 -1.79
C GLU A 177 -15.14 -1.49 -1.19
N SER A 178 -13.81 -1.69 -1.27
CA SER A 178 -13.16 -2.79 -0.58
C SER A 178 -13.16 -2.56 0.94
N ASN A 179 -13.26 -3.65 1.68
CA ASN A 179 -12.90 -3.68 3.08
C ASN A 179 -11.41 -4.04 3.24
N ARG A 180 -10.91 -3.98 4.47
CA ARG A 180 -9.53 -4.32 4.81
C ARG A 180 -9.15 -5.73 4.37
N TYR A 181 -10.04 -6.71 4.57
CA TYR A 181 -9.79 -8.11 4.25
C TYR A 181 -9.50 -8.34 2.76
N ILE A 182 -10.29 -7.71 1.88
CA ILE A 182 -10.07 -7.76 0.43
C ILE A 182 -8.71 -7.16 0.06
N ARG A 183 -8.36 -6.01 0.67
CA ARG A 183 -7.09 -5.34 0.39
C ARG A 183 -5.87 -6.09 0.90
N GLU A 184 -5.96 -6.74 2.07
CA GLU A 184 -4.91 -7.62 2.59
C GLU A 184 -4.65 -8.81 1.65
N ASN A 185 -5.71 -9.42 1.11
CA ASN A 185 -5.58 -10.46 0.09
C ASN A 185 -4.98 -9.94 -1.23
N ALA A 186 -5.30 -8.70 -1.64
CA ALA A 186 -4.65 -8.07 -2.79
C ALA A 186 -3.15 -7.83 -2.54
N GLU A 187 -2.77 -7.43 -1.32
CA GLU A 187 -1.38 -7.37 -0.88
C GLU A 187 -0.72 -8.75 -1.01
N GLU A 188 -1.25 -9.78 -0.38
CA GLU A 188 -0.67 -11.13 -0.42
C GLU A 188 -0.52 -11.66 -1.85
N ALA A 189 -1.52 -11.46 -2.71
CA ALA A 189 -1.45 -11.82 -4.12
C ALA A 189 -0.35 -11.05 -4.88
N PHE A 190 -0.11 -9.78 -4.53
CA PHE A 190 1.01 -9.01 -5.07
C PHE A 190 2.35 -9.68 -4.73
N ASP A 191 2.56 -10.10 -3.48
CA ASP A 191 3.80 -10.77 -3.07
C ASP A 191 4.02 -12.08 -3.82
N LEU A 192 2.95 -12.83 -4.10
CA LEU A 192 3.02 -14.09 -4.85
C LEU A 192 3.41 -13.92 -6.32
N VAL A 193 3.18 -12.74 -6.91
CA VAL A 193 3.45 -12.47 -8.34
C VAL A 193 4.75 -11.70 -8.56
N PHE A 194 5.03 -10.74 -7.67
CA PHE A 194 6.15 -9.80 -7.82
C PHE A 194 7.22 -9.97 -6.76
N HIS A 195 7.02 -10.81 -5.75
CA HIS A 195 7.83 -10.87 -4.53
C HIS A 195 7.75 -9.59 -3.68
N LYS A 196 7.92 -9.77 -2.38
CA LYS A 196 7.76 -8.71 -1.39
C LYS A 196 8.86 -7.64 -1.53
N PRO A 197 8.51 -6.34 -1.62
CA PRO A 197 9.50 -5.27 -1.68
C PRO A 197 10.33 -5.15 -0.40
N ILE A 198 11.60 -4.78 -0.54
CA ILE A 198 12.57 -4.80 0.56
C ILE A 198 12.23 -3.88 1.75
N CYS A 199 11.55 -2.75 1.52
CA CYS A 199 11.18 -1.82 2.59
C CYS A 199 9.80 -2.14 3.20
N SER A 200 9.10 -3.18 2.71
CA SER A 200 7.76 -3.58 3.20
C SER A 200 7.83 -4.42 4.47
N ASN A 201 8.50 -3.93 5.51
CA ASN A 201 8.56 -4.62 6.79
C ASN A 201 7.20 -4.58 7.49
N GLU A 202 6.61 -5.76 7.71
CA GLU A 202 5.48 -5.90 8.64
C GLU A 202 6.05 -5.99 10.04
N LYS A 203 5.47 -5.26 11.02
CA LYS A 203 5.69 -5.65 12.41
C LYS A 203 5.15 -7.07 12.54
N VAL A 204 5.97 -7.99 13.06
CA VAL A 204 5.49 -9.29 13.52
C VAL A 204 4.25 -9.02 14.35
N LYS A 205 3.08 -9.51 13.91
CA LYS A 205 1.89 -9.47 14.75
C LYS A 205 2.29 -10.22 16.01
N VAL A 206 2.55 -9.49 17.10
CA VAL A 206 2.62 -10.10 18.43
C VAL A 206 1.22 -10.64 18.64
N VAL A 207 1.02 -11.91 18.32
CA VAL A 207 -0.14 -12.65 18.78
C VAL A 207 0.01 -12.61 20.28
N ALA A 208 -0.75 -11.73 20.94
CA ALA A 208 -0.93 -11.82 22.36
C ALA A 208 -1.48 -13.23 22.60
N GLN A 209 -0.60 -14.15 22.99
CA GLN A 209 -1.01 -15.41 23.60
C GLN A 209 -1.72 -14.98 24.88
N LEU A 210 -3.05 -14.90 24.80
CA LEU A 210 -3.89 -14.93 25.97
C LEU A 210 -3.59 -16.28 26.62
N LYS A 211 -2.78 -16.23 27.69
CA LYS A 211 -2.64 -17.30 28.66
C LYS A 211 -3.90 -17.36 29.51
#